data_AF-N9EC42-F1
#
_entry.id   AF-N9EC42-F1
#
_cell.length_a   1.000
_cell.length_b   1.000
_cell.length_c   1.000
_cell.angle_alpha   90.00
_cell.angle_beta   90.00
_cell.angle_gamma   90.00
#
_symmetry.space_group_name_H-M   'P 1'
#
loop_
_entity.id
_entity.type
_entity.pdbx_description
1 polymer ?
#
loop_
_entity_poly.entity_id
_entity_poly.type
_entity_poly.pdbx_seq_one_letter_code
_entity_poly.pdbx_strand_id
1 'polypeptide(L)'
;MKISLLISSLPTQNTTTRMRVWRSLKASGAAILRDGVYLLPISHSEKFDPIANDVISEQGTAYVFHAEQPLNLELAPFFNRKEEYDTLYKQLSELRDRQTKDEKKELLKQVRKLRKSIDALVEIDFYPDETQAQVLNELSSLELSIARLGEVNEPQAIQAHIQLLDKASYQNRIWATRKRPWIDRLASAWLIKTFIDTSPTFIWLEMPSDCPEAALGFDFDGAPFSHVNHWVTFEVLLHSFNLETPALKKIAEIVHYLDVGGIEPPEAIGIEKVIQGIRSQISDDDHLFALSNHIFDGLYANL
;
A
#
# COMPACT_ATOMS: atom_id res chain seq x y z
N MET A 1 -19.64 -4.28 26.12
CA MET A 1 -18.16 -4.26 25.93
C MET A 1 -17.50 -4.58 27.27
N LYS A 2 -16.47 -5.45 27.30
CA LYS A 2 -15.66 -5.67 28.52
C LYS A 2 -14.48 -4.71 28.51
N ILE A 3 -14.22 -4.07 29.64
CA ILE A 3 -13.20 -3.02 29.77
C ILE A 3 -12.28 -3.27 30.96
N SER A 4 -11.08 -2.74 30.86
CA SER A 4 -10.17 -2.49 31.96
C SER A 4 -10.17 -1.01 32.30
N LEU A 5 -10.19 -0.68 33.59
CA LEU A 5 -10.10 0.69 34.10
C LEU A 5 -8.83 0.82 34.95
N LEU A 6 -8.02 1.82 34.65
CA LEU A 6 -6.95 2.28 35.55
C LEU A 6 -7.41 3.55 36.24
N ILE A 7 -7.46 3.53 37.56
CA ILE A 7 -7.64 4.71 38.41
C ILE A 7 -6.28 5.04 39.01
N SER A 8 -5.71 6.18 38.64
CA SER A 8 -4.38 6.59 39.10
C SER A 8 -4.35 8.03 39.61
N SER A 9 -3.57 8.27 40.65
CA SER A 9 -3.26 9.61 41.17
C SER A 9 -1.77 9.72 41.48
N LEU A 10 -1.16 10.84 41.08
CA LEU A 10 0.25 11.14 41.31
C LEU A 10 0.38 12.45 42.09
N PRO A 11 1.37 12.56 43.02
CA PRO A 11 1.66 13.81 43.71
C PRO A 11 1.95 14.96 42.73
N THR A 12 1.46 16.16 43.05
CA THR A 12 1.60 17.35 42.21
C THR A 12 3.03 17.87 42.08
N GLN A 13 3.94 17.45 42.97
CA GLN A 13 5.31 17.97 43.06
C GLN A 13 6.27 17.40 42.00
N ASN A 14 5.90 16.31 41.29
CA ASN A 14 6.79 15.63 40.34
C ASN A 14 6.27 15.69 38.89
N THR A 15 6.41 16.85 38.26
CA THR A 15 5.96 17.13 36.89
C THR A 15 6.56 16.17 35.84
N THR A 16 7.84 15.80 35.99
CA THR A 16 8.54 14.91 35.05
C THR A 16 7.95 13.51 35.06
N THR A 17 7.66 12.97 36.25
CA THR A 17 7.04 11.65 36.39
C THR A 17 5.61 11.63 35.85
N ARG A 18 4.81 12.67 36.13
CA ARG A 18 3.46 12.79 35.57
C ARG A 18 3.47 12.76 34.04
N MET A 19 4.40 13.47 33.43
CA MET A 19 4.56 13.48 31.96
C MET A 19 4.98 12.10 31.42
N ARG A 20 5.81 11.35 32.14
CA ARG A 20 6.23 9.99 31.75
C ARG A 20 5.05 9.00 31.78
N VAL A 21 4.29 9.00 32.87
CA VAL A 21 3.09 8.16 33.01
C VAL A 21 2.03 8.54 31.98
N TRP A 22 1.79 9.84 31.78
CA TRP A 22 0.86 10.30 30.75
C TRP A 22 1.26 9.86 29.34
N ARG A 23 2.56 9.92 29.00
CA ARG A 23 3.06 9.41 27.71
C ARG A 23 2.85 7.90 27.57
N SER A 24 3.07 7.14 28.64
CA SER A 24 2.88 5.68 28.64
C SER A 24 1.40 5.33 28.47
N LEU A 25 0.50 6.07 29.12
CA LEU A 25 -0.95 5.94 28.92
C LEU A 25 -1.34 6.26 27.47
N LYS A 26 -0.85 7.37 26.91
CA LYS A 26 -1.10 7.71 25.51
C LYS A 26 -0.58 6.65 24.55
N ALA A 27 0.63 6.12 24.79
CA ALA A 27 1.24 5.08 23.97
C ALA A 27 0.55 3.72 24.10
N SER A 28 -0.17 3.47 25.20
CA SER A 28 -0.95 2.23 25.36
C SER A 28 -2.26 2.22 24.55
N GLY A 29 -2.70 3.36 24.04
CA GLY A 29 -4.01 3.53 23.42
C GLY A 29 -5.14 3.81 24.39
N ALA A 30 -4.83 3.99 25.68
CA ALA A 30 -5.84 4.20 26.70
C ALA A 30 -6.68 5.46 26.44
N ALA A 31 -7.99 5.30 26.53
CA ALA A 31 -8.93 6.39 26.45
C ALA A 31 -9.11 7.05 27.82
N ILE A 32 -9.43 8.35 27.85
CA ILE A 32 -9.59 9.11 29.08
C ILE A 32 -11.08 9.24 29.39
N LEU A 33 -11.56 8.57 30.44
CA LEU A 33 -12.95 8.72 30.89
C LEU A 33 -13.14 10.03 31.67
N ARG A 34 -12.17 10.33 32.54
CA ARG A 34 -12.04 11.57 33.31
C ARG A 34 -10.61 11.69 33.84
N ASP A 35 -10.30 12.81 34.49
CA ASP A 35 -8.98 12.99 35.11
C ASP A 35 -8.66 11.83 36.08
N GLY A 36 -7.48 11.23 35.90
CA GLY A 36 -7.02 10.06 36.65
C GLY A 36 -7.75 8.74 36.38
N VAL A 37 -8.66 8.66 35.41
CA VAL A 37 -9.37 7.41 35.05
C VAL A 37 -9.25 7.11 33.56
N TYR A 38 -8.61 5.97 33.27
CA TYR A 38 -8.26 5.55 31.92
C TYR A 38 -8.90 4.22 31.58
N LEU A 39 -9.22 4.02 30.31
CA LEU A 39 -9.94 2.86 29.80
C LEU A 39 -9.13 2.13 28.72
N LEU A 40 -9.18 0.81 28.75
CA LEU A 40 -8.74 -0.06 27.66
C LEU A 40 -9.78 -1.15 27.41
N PRO A 41 -9.89 -1.69 26.19
CA PRO A 41 -10.59 -2.95 25.97
C PRO A 41 -9.95 -4.04 26.84
N ILE A 42 -10.75 -4.98 27.34
CA ILE A 42 -10.24 -6.04 28.22
C ILE A 42 -9.13 -6.89 27.57
N SER A 43 -9.14 -7.02 26.24
CA SER A 43 -8.12 -7.74 25.46
C SER A 43 -6.73 -7.10 25.51
N HIS A 44 -6.62 -5.87 26.01
CA HIS A 44 -5.37 -5.11 26.13
C HIS A 44 -5.11 -4.66 27.57
N SER A 45 -5.75 -5.30 28.56
CA SER A 45 -5.64 -4.90 29.96
C SER A 45 -4.23 -4.97 30.52
N GLU A 46 -3.40 -5.87 29.98
CA GLU A 46 -2.00 -6.07 30.36
C GLU A 46 -1.14 -4.81 30.17
N LYS A 47 -1.55 -3.90 29.27
CA LYS A 47 -0.84 -2.63 29.05
C LYS A 47 -0.91 -1.70 30.28
N PHE A 48 -1.85 -1.90 31.21
CA PHE A 48 -1.94 -1.11 32.44
C PHE A 48 -0.96 -1.54 33.54
N ASP A 49 -0.50 -2.80 33.53
CA ASP A 49 0.38 -3.32 34.59
C ASP A 49 1.69 -2.53 34.75
N PRO A 50 2.49 -2.30 33.68
CA PRO A 50 3.72 -1.51 33.81
C PRO A 50 3.43 -0.06 34.23
N ILE A 51 2.32 0.52 33.77
CA ILE A 51 1.93 1.89 34.09
C ILE A 51 1.53 2.02 35.57
N ALA A 52 0.76 1.07 36.09
CA ALA A 52 0.36 1.04 37.48
C ALA A 52 1.59 0.88 38.40
N ASN A 53 2.52 0.00 38.04
CA ASN A 53 3.78 -0.19 38.75
C ASN A 53 4.62 1.09 38.77
N ASP A 54 4.76 1.77 37.63
CA ASP A 54 5.46 3.05 37.54
C ASP A 54 4.83 4.10 38.46
N VAL A 55 3.49 4.22 38.46
CA VAL A 55 2.76 5.14 39.35
C VAL A 55 3.03 4.84 40.83
N ILE A 56 2.98 3.57 41.23
CA ILE A 56 3.20 3.14 42.62
C ILE A 56 4.65 3.39 43.03
N SER A 57 5.62 3.10 42.16
CA SER A 57 7.05 3.30 42.42
C SER A 57 7.41 4.77 42.71
N GLU A 58 6.63 5.68 42.16
CA GLU A 58 6.80 7.12 42.30
C GLU A 58 5.91 7.72 43.40
N GLN A 59 5.50 6.89 44.37
CA GLN A 59 4.66 7.25 45.52
C GLN A 59 3.25 7.74 45.13
N GLY A 60 2.77 7.35 43.96
CA GLY A 60 1.37 7.51 43.55
C GLY A 60 0.47 6.38 44.04
N THR A 61 -0.79 6.46 43.65
CA THR A 61 -1.78 5.39 43.85
C THR A 61 -2.31 4.95 42.50
N ALA A 62 -2.42 3.64 42.29
CA ALA A 62 -2.96 3.06 41.07
C ALA A 62 -3.82 1.83 41.40
N TYR A 63 -4.97 1.71 40.76
CA TYR A 63 -5.88 0.58 40.89
C TYR A 63 -6.36 0.16 39.51
N VAL A 64 -6.31 -1.14 39.22
CA VAL A 64 -6.84 -1.71 37.98
C VAL A 64 -8.09 -2.51 38.30
N PHE A 65 -9.18 -2.22 37.60
CA PHE A 65 -10.46 -2.93 37.72
C PHE A 65 -10.91 -3.44 36.35
N HIS A 66 -11.64 -4.54 36.34
CA HIS A 66 -12.30 -5.02 35.14
C HIS A 66 -13.82 -4.90 35.32
N ALA A 67 -14.49 -4.41 34.28
CA ALA A 67 -15.93 -4.20 34.32
C ALA A 67 -16.56 -4.49 32.97
N GLU A 68 -17.87 -4.70 32.98
CA GLU A 68 -18.68 -4.66 31.77
C GLU A 68 -19.25 -3.25 31.60
N GLN A 69 -19.30 -2.79 30.36
CA GLN A 69 -19.88 -1.51 29.99
C GLN A 69 -21.34 -1.43 30.46
N PRO A 70 -21.72 -0.41 31.25
CA PRO A 70 -23.10 -0.17 31.63
C PRO A 70 -24.00 0.16 30.43
N LEU A 71 -25.27 -0.24 30.48
CA LEU A 71 -26.26 0.04 29.42
C LEU A 71 -26.46 1.54 29.14
N ASN A 72 -26.23 2.39 30.13
CA ASN A 72 -26.43 3.84 30.05
C ASN A 72 -25.18 4.63 29.64
N LEU A 73 -24.08 3.97 29.31
CA LEU A 73 -22.82 4.62 28.97
C LEU A 73 -22.20 4.00 27.72
N GLU A 74 -22.08 4.79 26.66
CA GLU A 74 -21.38 4.39 25.44
C GLU A 74 -19.88 4.72 25.55
N LEU A 75 -19.04 3.69 25.51
CA LEU A 75 -17.60 3.84 25.69
C LEU A 75 -16.82 3.83 24.38
N ALA A 76 -17.38 3.29 23.29
CA ALA A 76 -16.73 3.26 21.98
C ALA A 76 -16.28 4.64 21.48
N PRO A 77 -17.06 5.73 21.64
CA PRO A 77 -16.64 7.07 21.17
C PRO A 77 -15.33 7.58 21.82
N PHE A 78 -15.00 7.12 23.03
CA PHE A 78 -13.76 7.50 23.71
C PHE A 78 -12.49 6.91 23.07
N PHE A 79 -12.65 5.86 22.26
CA PHE A 79 -11.55 5.22 21.52
C PHE A 79 -11.42 5.74 20.08
N ASN A 80 -12.27 6.68 19.66
CA ASN A 80 -12.23 7.24 18.32
C ASN A 80 -10.91 8.00 18.08
N ARG A 81 -10.21 7.65 16.99
CA ARG A 81 -8.92 8.22 16.55
C ARG A 81 -9.01 9.09 15.29
N LYS A 82 -10.22 9.49 14.91
CA LYS A 82 -10.49 10.20 13.66
C LYS A 82 -9.66 11.47 13.51
N GLU A 83 -9.52 12.28 14.57
CA GLU A 83 -8.74 13.53 14.50
C GLU A 83 -7.24 13.25 14.24
N GLU A 84 -6.68 12.21 14.85
CA GLU A 84 -5.31 11.78 14.61
C GLU A 84 -5.12 11.28 13.16
N TYR A 85 -6.06 10.49 12.63
CA TYR A 85 -6.05 10.05 11.24
C TYR A 85 -6.24 11.20 10.25
N ASP A 86 -7.18 12.11 10.48
CA ASP A 86 -7.42 13.28 9.62
C ASP A 86 -6.15 14.16 9.54
N THR A 87 -5.41 14.28 10.65
CA THR A 87 -4.12 14.98 10.68
C THR A 87 -3.06 14.29 9.82
N LEU A 88 -2.95 12.96 9.91
CA LEU A 88 -2.01 12.18 9.09
C LEU A 88 -2.40 12.20 7.61
N TYR A 89 -3.69 12.13 7.31
CA TYR A 89 -4.23 12.24 5.96
C TYR A 89 -3.88 13.59 5.31
N LYS A 90 -3.99 14.68 6.07
CA LYS A 90 -3.58 16.00 5.60
C LYS A 90 -2.08 16.06 5.28
N GLN A 91 -1.24 15.45 6.11
CA GLN A 91 0.21 15.38 5.85
C GLN A 91 0.53 14.54 4.61
N LEU A 92 -0.18 13.43 4.40
CA LEU A 92 -0.06 12.63 3.17
C LEU A 92 -0.46 13.45 1.94
N SER A 93 -1.59 14.14 2.00
CA SER A 93 -2.08 15.00 0.91
C SER A 93 -1.09 16.12 0.58
N GLU A 94 -0.55 16.81 1.60
CA GLU A 94 0.48 17.84 1.41
C GLU A 94 1.76 17.29 0.77
N LEU A 95 2.16 16.07 1.13
CA LEU A 95 3.35 15.42 0.57
C LEU A 95 3.11 14.96 -0.87
N ARG A 96 1.90 14.49 -1.18
CA ARG A 96 1.46 14.14 -2.54
C ARG A 96 1.48 15.35 -3.47
N ASP A 97 0.98 16.50 -3.01
CA ASP A 97 0.85 17.70 -3.83
C ASP A 97 2.20 18.39 -4.10
N ARG A 98 3.23 18.11 -3.29
CA ARG A 98 4.61 18.63 -3.43
C ARG A 98 5.53 17.75 -4.27
N GLN A 99 5.02 16.68 -4.89
CA GLN A 99 5.86 15.72 -5.60
C GLN A 99 6.66 16.37 -6.75
N THR A 100 7.98 16.45 -6.58
CA THR A 100 8.93 16.87 -7.62
C THR A 100 10.04 15.84 -7.78
N LYS A 101 10.53 15.66 -9.02
CA LYS A 101 11.55 14.64 -9.33
C LYS A 101 12.86 14.87 -8.56
N ASP A 102 13.24 16.13 -8.34
CA ASP A 102 14.49 16.52 -7.67
C ASP A 102 14.48 16.21 -6.16
N GLU A 103 13.31 16.05 -5.55
CA GLU A 103 13.16 15.84 -4.10
C GLU A 103 12.87 14.38 -3.71
N LYS A 104 12.95 13.42 -4.65
CA LYS A 104 12.59 12.00 -4.42
C LYS A 104 13.17 11.42 -3.11
N LYS A 105 14.45 11.69 -2.82
CA LYS A 105 15.10 11.17 -1.61
C LYS A 105 14.51 11.75 -0.32
N GLU A 106 14.15 13.03 -0.32
CA GLU A 106 13.52 13.67 0.84
C GLU A 106 12.05 13.26 0.95
N LEU A 107 11.33 13.11 -0.16
CA LEU A 107 9.97 12.56 -0.20
C LEU A 107 9.92 11.13 0.37
N LEU A 108 10.86 10.25 -0.04
CA LEU A 108 11.00 8.90 0.52
C LEU A 108 11.26 8.90 2.03
N LYS A 109 12.04 9.86 2.53
CA LYS A 109 12.32 9.99 3.96
C LYS A 109 11.08 10.47 4.72
N GLN A 110 10.34 11.42 4.16
CA GLN A 110 9.10 11.94 4.75
C GLN A 110 8.00 10.88 4.78
N VAL A 111 7.77 10.17 3.67
CA VAL A 111 6.74 9.11 3.62
C VAL A 111 7.05 7.96 4.58
N ARG A 112 8.33 7.56 4.72
CA ARG A 112 8.75 6.58 5.75
C ARG A 112 8.48 7.06 7.19
N LYS A 113 8.58 8.36 7.45
CA LYS A 113 8.25 8.93 8.77
C LYS A 113 6.73 8.90 9.02
N LEU A 114 5.94 9.18 7.98
CA LEU A 114 4.48 9.08 8.03
C LEU A 114 4.03 7.64 8.25
N ARG A 115 4.57 6.67 7.48
CA ARG A 115 4.34 5.23 7.68
C ARG A 115 4.54 4.83 9.14
N LYS A 116 5.69 5.16 9.74
CA LYS A 116 5.94 4.85 11.17
C LYS A 116 4.91 5.47 12.12
N SER A 117 4.45 6.69 11.82
CA SER A 117 3.46 7.38 12.65
C SER A 117 2.07 6.74 12.51
N ILE A 118 1.71 6.33 11.29
CA ILE A 118 0.46 5.64 10.98
C ILE A 118 0.46 4.25 11.61
N ASP A 119 1.54 3.46 11.46
CA ASP A 119 1.67 2.13 12.06
C ASP A 119 1.53 2.20 13.59
N ALA A 120 2.15 3.20 14.24
CA ALA A 120 2.03 3.41 15.67
C ALA A 120 0.62 3.81 16.11
N LEU A 121 -0.15 4.50 15.26
CA LEU A 121 -1.56 4.82 15.53
C LEU A 121 -2.45 3.59 15.36
N VAL A 122 -2.22 2.79 14.32
CA VAL A 122 -2.94 1.53 14.06
C VAL A 122 -2.75 0.55 15.21
N GLU A 123 -1.55 0.46 15.80
CA GLU A 123 -1.26 -0.43 16.94
C GLU A 123 -2.13 -0.14 18.19
N ILE A 124 -2.62 1.10 18.30
CA ILE A 124 -3.42 1.57 19.44
C ILE A 124 -4.87 1.90 19.06
N ASP A 125 -5.27 1.60 17.82
CA ASP A 125 -6.65 1.72 17.36
C ASP A 125 -7.37 0.39 17.51
N PHE A 126 -8.18 0.30 18.56
CA PHE A 126 -8.89 -0.93 18.91
C PHE A 126 -10.22 -1.10 18.16
N TYR A 127 -10.68 -0.07 17.46
CA TYR A 127 -11.96 -0.06 16.76
C TYR A 127 -11.78 0.63 15.39
N PRO A 128 -11.01 0.02 14.48
CA PRO A 128 -10.73 0.61 13.18
C PRO A 128 -12.01 0.84 12.38
N ASP A 129 -12.06 1.96 11.67
CA ASP A 129 -13.17 2.38 10.81
C ASP A 129 -12.70 2.70 9.37
N GLU A 130 -13.60 3.22 8.54
CA GLU A 130 -13.30 3.62 7.17
C GLU A 130 -12.22 4.72 7.09
N THR A 131 -12.07 5.56 8.14
CA THR A 131 -11.05 6.62 8.19
C THR A 131 -9.65 6.00 8.22
N GLN A 132 -9.44 4.95 9.02
CA GLN A 132 -8.16 4.22 9.06
C GLN A 132 -7.83 3.63 7.69
N ALA A 133 -8.80 2.93 7.07
CA ALA A 133 -8.61 2.31 5.76
C ALA A 133 -8.25 3.35 4.69
N GLN A 134 -8.91 4.52 4.70
CA GLN A 134 -8.61 5.62 3.80
C GLN A 134 -7.16 6.12 3.94
N VAL A 135 -6.68 6.29 5.17
CA VAL A 135 -5.29 6.74 5.43
C VAL A 135 -4.26 5.72 4.97
N LEU A 136 -4.49 4.43 5.23
CA LEU A 136 -3.58 3.36 4.80
C LEU A 136 -3.51 3.27 3.27
N ASN A 137 -4.64 3.38 2.58
CA ASN A 137 -4.68 3.38 1.12
C ASN A 137 -3.93 4.58 0.53
N GLU A 138 -4.17 5.79 1.05
CA GLU A 138 -3.46 6.99 0.60
C GLU A 138 -1.94 6.88 0.84
N LEU A 139 -1.53 6.32 1.99
CA LEU A 139 -0.13 6.05 2.28
C LEU A 139 0.51 5.12 1.25
N SER A 140 -0.09 3.96 0.99
CA SER A 140 0.42 2.98 0.02
C SER A 140 0.49 3.59 -1.39
N SER A 141 -0.55 4.32 -1.80
CA SER A 141 -0.59 5.00 -3.10
C SER A 141 0.50 6.06 -3.23
N LEU A 142 0.78 6.80 -2.16
CA LEU A 142 1.84 7.81 -2.14
C LEU A 142 3.23 7.18 -2.11
N GLU A 143 3.44 6.10 -1.35
CA GLU A 143 4.70 5.32 -1.34
C GLU A 143 5.05 4.84 -2.75
N LEU A 144 4.05 4.32 -3.48
CA LEU A 144 4.17 3.87 -4.86
C LEU A 144 4.49 5.03 -5.82
N SER A 145 3.73 6.12 -5.75
CA SER A 145 3.95 7.32 -6.56
C SER A 145 5.36 7.87 -6.38
N ILE A 146 5.83 7.99 -5.13
CA ILE A 146 7.18 8.46 -4.83
C ILE A 146 8.24 7.48 -5.33
N ALA A 147 8.00 6.16 -5.22
CA ALA A 147 8.93 5.15 -5.75
C ALA A 147 9.16 5.31 -7.26
N ARG A 148 8.14 5.77 -8.00
CA ARG A 148 8.21 6.01 -9.45
C ARG A 148 8.63 7.41 -9.87
N LEU A 149 8.74 8.36 -8.94
CA LEU A 149 9.27 9.70 -9.27
C LEU A 149 10.63 9.59 -9.95
N GLY A 150 10.78 10.24 -11.10
CA GLY A 150 12.01 10.21 -11.88
C GLY A 150 12.12 9.06 -12.89
N GLU A 151 11.19 8.10 -12.91
CA GLU A 151 11.01 7.26 -14.10
C GLU A 151 10.48 8.19 -15.23
N VAL A 152 11.23 8.26 -16.33
CA VAL A 152 10.92 9.12 -17.49
C VAL A 152 10.14 8.27 -18.50
N ASN A 153 9.01 8.79 -19.00
CA ASN A 153 8.12 8.16 -20.00
C ASN A 153 7.13 7.11 -19.48
N GLU A 154 6.67 7.17 -18.23
CA GLU A 154 5.48 6.38 -17.83
C GLU A 154 4.26 6.80 -18.64
N PRO A 155 3.49 5.85 -19.20
CA PRO A 155 2.38 6.16 -20.08
C PRO A 155 1.29 6.95 -19.36
N GLN A 156 0.72 7.93 -20.06
CA GLN A 156 -0.51 8.58 -19.64
C GLN A 156 -1.71 7.88 -20.28
N ALA A 157 -2.74 7.63 -19.47
CA ALA A 157 -3.95 7.01 -19.99
C ALA A 157 -4.62 7.90 -21.05
N ILE A 158 -4.94 7.30 -22.20
CA ILE A 158 -5.71 7.96 -23.26
C ILE A 158 -7.19 7.60 -23.15
N GLN A 159 -8.08 8.52 -23.50
CA GLN A 159 -9.50 8.21 -23.64
C GLN A 159 -9.76 7.58 -25.00
N ALA A 160 -10.06 6.28 -25.02
CA ALA A 160 -10.30 5.53 -26.25
C ALA A 160 -11.21 4.31 -26.01
N HIS A 161 -11.73 3.74 -27.09
CA HIS A 161 -12.39 2.44 -27.07
C HIS A 161 -11.36 1.32 -27.30
N ILE A 162 -11.37 0.30 -26.45
CA ILE A 162 -10.49 -0.87 -26.60
C ILE A 162 -11.05 -1.75 -27.72
N GLN A 163 -10.25 -1.98 -28.76
CA GLN A 163 -10.65 -2.78 -29.91
C GLN A 163 -10.45 -4.27 -29.64
N LEU A 164 -11.40 -5.11 -30.08
CA LEU A 164 -11.22 -6.56 -30.12
C LEU A 164 -10.33 -6.96 -31.29
N LEU A 165 -9.33 -7.78 -31.01
CA LEU A 165 -8.28 -8.21 -31.92
C LEU A 165 -8.25 -9.74 -32.01
N ASP A 166 -7.93 -10.24 -33.19
CA ASP A 166 -7.72 -11.68 -33.41
C ASP A 166 -6.27 -12.05 -33.13
N LYS A 167 -6.05 -12.89 -32.09
CA LYS A 167 -4.73 -13.41 -31.72
C LYS A 167 -3.97 -14.07 -32.88
N ALA A 168 -4.67 -14.65 -33.87
CA ALA A 168 -4.02 -15.28 -35.02
C ALA A 168 -3.19 -14.28 -35.86
N SER A 169 -3.54 -12.99 -35.81
CA SER A 169 -2.81 -11.92 -36.50
C SER A 169 -1.56 -11.43 -35.75
N TYR A 170 -1.34 -11.91 -34.52
CA TYR A 170 -0.30 -11.43 -33.60
C TYR A 170 0.73 -12.52 -33.25
N GLN A 171 0.97 -13.48 -34.15
CA GLN A 171 1.97 -14.54 -33.97
C GLN A 171 3.34 -14.15 -34.53
N ASN A 172 4.42 -14.62 -33.88
CA ASN A 172 5.81 -14.41 -34.26
C ASN A 172 6.16 -12.93 -34.44
N ARG A 173 5.64 -12.08 -33.55
CA ARG A 173 5.83 -10.63 -33.63
C ARG A 173 7.02 -10.20 -32.78
N ILE A 174 7.56 -9.05 -33.14
CA ILE A 174 8.48 -8.30 -32.30
C ILE A 174 7.64 -7.40 -31.41
N TRP A 175 7.82 -7.49 -30.10
CA TRP A 175 7.16 -6.69 -29.08
C TRP A 175 8.18 -5.82 -28.37
N ALA A 176 7.88 -4.56 -28.14
CA ALA A 176 8.84 -3.64 -27.55
C ALA A 176 8.23 -2.85 -26.39
N THR A 177 8.99 -2.70 -25.31
CA THR A 177 8.67 -1.80 -24.20
C THR A 177 9.94 -1.25 -23.58
N ARG A 178 9.85 -0.31 -22.65
CA ARG A 178 11.03 0.28 -22.01
C ARG A 178 11.78 -0.76 -21.17
N LYS A 179 13.10 -0.65 -21.20
CA LYS A 179 14.01 -1.41 -20.34
C LYS A 179 13.73 -1.14 -18.86
N ARG A 180 14.25 -2.02 -18.01
CA ARG A 180 13.96 -2.04 -16.56
C ARG A 180 12.47 -2.12 -16.25
N PRO A 181 11.72 -3.06 -16.86
CA PRO A 181 10.27 -3.14 -16.76
C PRO A 181 9.79 -3.27 -15.30
N TRP A 182 8.66 -2.63 -15.02
CA TRP A 182 7.93 -2.79 -13.75
C TRP A 182 6.75 -3.74 -13.93
N ILE A 183 5.87 -3.83 -12.93
CA ILE A 183 4.85 -4.86 -12.81
C ILE A 183 3.96 -4.98 -14.06
N ASP A 184 3.45 -3.87 -14.61
CA ASP A 184 2.54 -3.93 -15.76
C ASP A 184 3.26 -4.38 -17.04
N ARG A 185 4.49 -3.89 -17.28
CA ARG A 185 5.34 -4.35 -18.40
C ARG A 185 5.68 -5.83 -18.31
N LEU A 186 6.07 -6.29 -17.12
CA LEU A 186 6.42 -7.69 -16.88
C LEU A 186 5.19 -8.60 -17.06
N ALA A 187 4.05 -8.21 -16.47
CA ALA A 187 2.80 -8.96 -16.59
C ALA A 187 2.29 -8.96 -18.03
N SER A 188 2.36 -7.83 -18.73
CA SER A 188 1.98 -7.70 -20.14
C SER A 188 2.84 -8.59 -21.03
N ALA A 189 4.16 -8.58 -20.85
CA ALA A 189 5.07 -9.46 -21.59
C ALA A 189 4.79 -10.95 -21.31
N TRP A 190 4.48 -11.30 -20.06
CA TRP A 190 4.09 -12.65 -19.68
C TRP A 190 2.77 -13.07 -20.35
N LEU A 191 1.75 -12.20 -20.32
CA LEU A 191 0.46 -12.43 -20.96
C LEU A 191 0.61 -12.63 -22.47
N ILE A 192 1.41 -11.76 -23.11
CA ILE A 192 1.72 -11.84 -24.54
C ILE A 192 2.31 -13.21 -24.86
N LYS A 193 3.38 -13.60 -24.16
CA LYS A 193 4.09 -14.87 -24.40
C LYS A 193 3.24 -16.11 -24.12
N THR A 194 2.29 -16.02 -23.19
CA THR A 194 1.55 -17.19 -22.71
C THR A 194 0.23 -17.39 -23.46
N PHE A 195 -0.46 -16.32 -23.85
CA PHE A 195 -1.83 -16.40 -24.36
C PHE A 195 -2.04 -15.75 -25.73
N ILE A 196 -1.16 -14.82 -26.16
CA ILE A 196 -1.36 -14.01 -27.36
C ILE A 196 -0.45 -14.49 -28.49
N ASP A 197 0.86 -14.45 -28.30
CA ASP A 197 1.89 -14.80 -29.27
C ASP A 197 2.66 -16.03 -28.79
N THR A 198 2.69 -17.09 -29.59
CA THR A 198 3.35 -18.34 -29.24
C THR A 198 4.88 -18.30 -29.39
N SER A 199 5.42 -17.31 -30.09
CA SER A 199 6.87 -17.15 -30.29
C SER A 199 7.26 -15.68 -30.40
N PRO A 200 6.99 -14.85 -29.38
CA PRO A 200 7.31 -13.43 -29.41
C PRO A 200 8.83 -13.21 -29.29
N THR A 201 9.30 -12.13 -29.90
CA THR A 201 10.63 -11.57 -29.63
C THR A 201 10.47 -10.25 -28.90
N PHE A 202 11.05 -10.11 -27.71
CA PHE A 202 10.98 -8.87 -26.93
C PHE A 202 12.19 -7.98 -27.16
N ILE A 203 11.96 -6.66 -27.20
CA ILE A 203 13.00 -5.63 -27.23
C ILE A 203 12.78 -4.67 -26.06
N TRP A 204 13.84 -4.49 -25.25
CA TRP A 204 13.87 -3.58 -24.10
C TRP A 204 14.51 -2.25 -24.52
N LEU A 205 13.69 -1.23 -24.71
CA LEU A 205 14.06 0.06 -25.27
C LEU A 205 14.73 0.98 -24.23
N GLU A 206 15.75 1.73 -24.63
CA GLU A 206 16.28 2.84 -23.83
C GLU A 206 15.26 3.99 -23.75
N MET A 207 14.69 4.38 -24.88
CA MET A 207 13.63 5.39 -24.98
C MET A 207 12.47 4.90 -25.87
N PRO A 208 11.22 5.37 -25.66
CA PRO A 208 10.10 5.03 -26.53
C PRO A 208 10.34 5.30 -28.02
N SER A 209 11.09 6.36 -28.34
CA SER A 209 11.45 6.73 -29.71
C SER A 209 12.35 5.71 -30.42
N ASP A 210 12.97 4.80 -29.67
CA ASP A 210 13.84 3.76 -30.24
C ASP A 210 13.04 2.55 -30.74
N CYS A 211 11.71 2.55 -30.55
CA CYS A 211 10.84 1.47 -31.00
C CYS A 211 10.87 1.34 -32.53
N PRO A 212 11.28 0.18 -33.08
CA PRO A 212 11.23 -0.04 -34.53
C PRO A 212 9.80 0.01 -35.07
N GLU A 213 9.60 0.55 -36.28
CA GLU A 213 8.26 0.63 -36.91
C GLU A 213 7.58 -0.74 -37.06
N ALA A 214 8.35 -1.81 -37.23
CA ALA A 214 7.84 -3.16 -37.37
C ALA A 214 7.46 -3.82 -36.02
N ALA A 215 7.87 -3.23 -34.89
CA ALA A 215 7.60 -3.77 -33.56
C ALA A 215 6.24 -3.29 -33.03
N LEU A 216 5.59 -4.15 -32.26
CA LEU A 216 4.39 -3.81 -31.50
C LEU A 216 4.81 -3.24 -30.15
N GLY A 217 4.79 -1.91 -30.05
CA GLY A 217 5.03 -1.22 -28.79
C GLY A 217 3.96 -1.53 -27.75
N PHE A 218 4.37 -1.63 -26.48
CA PHE A 218 3.44 -1.66 -25.36
C PHE A 218 3.95 -0.88 -24.15
N ASP A 219 3.01 -0.30 -23.40
CA ASP A 219 3.21 0.35 -22.10
C ASP A 219 4.18 1.55 -22.11
N PHE A 220 3.99 2.43 -23.10
CA PHE A 220 4.57 3.77 -23.20
C PHE A 220 3.69 4.67 -24.07
N ASP A 221 3.90 5.99 -24.03
CA ASP A 221 3.11 6.94 -24.82
C ASP A 221 3.29 6.73 -26.34
N GLY A 222 2.18 6.58 -27.06
CA GLY A 222 2.17 6.33 -28.50
C GLY A 222 2.33 4.87 -28.90
N ALA A 223 2.50 3.95 -27.95
CA ALA A 223 2.45 2.52 -28.20
C ALA A 223 1.05 2.06 -28.66
N PRO A 224 0.93 1.06 -29.56
CA PRO A 224 -0.33 0.43 -29.91
C PRO A 224 -1.12 -0.12 -28.72
N PHE A 225 -0.42 -0.61 -27.70
CA PHE A 225 -1.01 -1.05 -26.43
C PHE A 225 -0.47 -0.18 -25.30
N SER A 226 -1.34 0.56 -24.62
CA SER A 226 -0.94 1.44 -23.52
C SER A 226 -2.14 1.61 -22.58
N HIS A 227 -2.03 2.46 -21.57
CA HIS A 227 -3.13 2.73 -20.66
C HIS A 227 -4.32 3.36 -21.41
N VAL A 228 -5.52 2.81 -21.24
CA VAL A 228 -6.74 3.31 -21.87
C VAL A 228 -7.83 3.50 -20.82
N ASN A 229 -8.36 4.72 -20.72
CA ASN A 229 -9.31 5.14 -19.69
C ASN A 229 -8.73 4.91 -18.28
N HIS A 230 -9.26 3.93 -17.53
CA HIS A 230 -8.76 3.54 -16.22
C HIS A 230 -7.98 2.22 -16.24
N TRP A 231 -7.87 1.58 -17.40
CA TRP A 231 -7.22 0.29 -17.55
C TRP A 231 -5.73 0.44 -17.78
N VAL A 232 -4.92 -0.34 -17.06
CA VAL A 232 -3.48 -0.46 -17.31
C VAL A 232 -3.21 -1.32 -18.54
N THR A 233 -1.99 -1.36 -19.05
CA THR A 233 -1.68 -2.05 -20.32
C THR A 233 -2.05 -3.54 -20.28
N PHE A 234 -1.83 -4.22 -19.16
CA PHE A 234 -2.24 -5.62 -18.98
C PHE A 234 -3.75 -5.82 -19.18
N GLU A 235 -4.58 -4.95 -18.60
CA GLU A 235 -6.04 -4.99 -18.71
C GLU A 235 -6.49 -4.66 -20.14
N VAL A 236 -5.84 -3.70 -20.78
CA VAL A 236 -6.08 -3.38 -22.20
C VAL A 236 -5.79 -4.59 -23.09
N LEU A 237 -4.71 -5.33 -22.84
CA LEU A 237 -4.40 -6.56 -23.57
C LEU A 237 -5.43 -7.66 -23.31
N LEU A 238 -5.86 -7.85 -22.05
CA LEU A 238 -6.92 -8.82 -21.72
C LEU A 238 -8.21 -8.55 -22.48
N HIS A 239 -8.67 -7.30 -22.47
CA HIS A 239 -9.87 -6.91 -23.20
C HIS A 239 -9.68 -7.01 -24.71
N SER A 240 -8.53 -6.57 -25.23
CA SER A 240 -8.27 -6.58 -26.68
C SER A 240 -8.30 -8.00 -27.25
N PHE A 241 -7.78 -8.99 -26.51
CA PHE A 241 -7.70 -10.38 -26.98
C PHE A 241 -8.77 -11.31 -26.39
N ASN A 242 -9.76 -10.76 -25.68
CA ASN A 242 -10.85 -11.51 -25.05
C ASN A 242 -10.37 -12.65 -24.12
N LEU A 243 -9.42 -12.31 -23.23
CA LEU A 243 -8.74 -13.25 -22.31
C LEU A 243 -9.26 -13.19 -20.87
N GLU A 244 -10.47 -12.67 -20.66
CA GLU A 244 -11.06 -12.32 -19.36
C GLU A 244 -11.51 -13.51 -18.48
N THR A 245 -10.63 -14.51 -18.29
CA THR A 245 -10.87 -15.63 -17.37
C THR A 245 -10.79 -15.19 -15.89
N PRO A 246 -11.44 -15.92 -14.94
CA PRO A 246 -11.39 -15.56 -13.52
C PRO A 246 -9.97 -15.38 -12.96
N ALA A 247 -9.06 -16.31 -13.27
CA ALA A 247 -7.66 -16.25 -12.85
C ALA A 247 -6.94 -15.00 -13.39
N LEU A 248 -7.12 -14.71 -14.69
CA LEU A 248 -6.50 -13.52 -15.31
C LEU A 248 -7.09 -12.21 -14.80
N LYS A 249 -8.39 -12.17 -14.46
CA LYS A 249 -8.98 -11.01 -13.78
C LYS A 249 -8.39 -10.77 -12.40
N LYS A 250 -8.11 -11.86 -11.66
CA LYS A 250 -7.47 -11.71 -10.35
C LYS A 250 -6.03 -11.22 -10.44
N ILE A 251 -5.28 -11.68 -11.45
CA ILE A 251 -3.96 -11.13 -11.76
C ILE A 251 -4.08 -9.67 -12.20
N ALA A 252 -5.09 -9.31 -12.98
CA ALA A 252 -5.34 -7.92 -13.39
C ALA A 252 -5.54 -6.99 -12.18
N GLU A 253 -6.33 -7.39 -11.18
CA GLU A 253 -6.50 -6.62 -9.93
C GLU A 253 -5.16 -6.35 -9.22
N ILE A 254 -4.29 -7.36 -9.15
CA ILE A 254 -2.96 -7.25 -8.56
C ILE A 254 -2.08 -6.29 -9.35
N VAL A 255 -2.01 -6.49 -10.67
CA VAL A 255 -1.19 -5.64 -11.56
C VAL A 255 -1.69 -4.21 -11.53
N HIS A 256 -3.00 -3.99 -11.63
CA HIS A 256 -3.63 -2.68 -11.54
C HIS A 256 -3.28 -1.98 -10.23
N TYR A 257 -3.45 -2.64 -9.08
CA TYR A 257 -3.11 -2.02 -7.81
C TYR A 257 -1.61 -1.68 -7.71
N LEU A 258 -0.74 -2.60 -8.13
CA LEU A 258 0.71 -2.40 -8.10
C LEU A 258 1.20 -1.40 -9.16
N ASP A 259 0.38 -1.12 -10.19
CA ASP A 259 0.71 -0.22 -11.28
C ASP A 259 0.01 1.15 -11.22
N VAL A 260 -1.18 1.31 -10.66
CA VAL A 260 -1.84 2.63 -10.55
C VAL A 260 -2.52 2.86 -9.20
N GLY A 261 -2.47 1.91 -8.27
CA GLY A 261 -3.14 1.98 -6.98
C GLY A 261 -4.60 1.50 -7.04
N GLY A 262 -5.37 1.75 -5.97
CA GLY A 262 -6.77 1.35 -5.87
C GLY A 262 -7.04 0.43 -4.67
N ILE A 263 -7.97 -0.52 -4.83
CA ILE A 263 -8.30 -1.50 -3.80
C ILE A 263 -7.17 -2.52 -3.72
N GLU A 264 -6.51 -2.62 -2.56
CA GLU A 264 -5.36 -3.51 -2.34
C GLU A 264 -5.76 -5.00 -2.31
N PRO A 265 -5.22 -5.83 -3.22
CA PRO A 265 -5.35 -7.28 -3.13
C PRO A 265 -4.44 -7.84 -2.01
N PRO A 266 -4.86 -8.89 -1.28
CA PRO A 266 -4.06 -9.51 -0.22
C PRO A 266 -2.64 -9.93 -0.66
N GLU A 267 -2.48 -10.31 -1.94
CA GLU A 267 -1.22 -10.79 -2.50
C GLU A 267 -0.22 -9.66 -2.83
N ALA A 268 -0.71 -8.41 -2.94
CA ALA A 268 0.04 -7.31 -3.55
C ALA A 268 1.36 -7.01 -2.85
N ILE A 269 1.36 -6.87 -1.52
CA ILE A 269 2.56 -6.54 -0.74
C ILE A 269 3.66 -7.60 -0.94
N GLY A 270 3.28 -8.88 -0.94
CA GLY A 270 4.23 -9.98 -1.13
C GLY A 270 4.85 -9.96 -2.52
N ILE A 271 4.01 -9.82 -3.55
CA ILE A 271 4.43 -9.78 -4.95
C ILE A 271 5.33 -8.57 -5.21
N GLU A 272 4.96 -7.40 -4.69
CA GLU A 272 5.75 -6.17 -4.80
C GLU A 272 7.17 -6.38 -4.27
N LYS A 273 7.32 -6.90 -3.05
CA LYS A 273 8.63 -7.10 -2.41
C LYS A 273 9.50 -8.08 -3.18
N VAL A 274 8.93 -9.16 -3.69
CA VAL A 274 9.67 -10.15 -4.48
C VAL A 274 10.14 -9.54 -5.80
N ILE A 275 9.25 -8.91 -6.56
CA ILE A 275 9.59 -8.32 -7.87
C ILE A 275 10.58 -7.15 -7.71
N GLN A 276 10.40 -6.30 -6.69
CA GLN A 276 11.36 -5.25 -6.35
C GLN A 276 12.74 -5.83 -6.04
N GLY A 277 12.79 -6.92 -5.26
CA GLY A 277 14.03 -7.63 -4.93
C GLY A 277 14.73 -8.14 -6.17
N ILE A 278 14.02 -8.86 -7.05
CA ILE A 278 14.58 -9.42 -8.29
C ILE A 278 15.07 -8.29 -9.20
N ARG A 279 14.25 -7.25 -9.45
CA ARG A 279 14.62 -6.09 -10.28
C ARG A 279 15.86 -5.38 -9.73
N SER A 280 16.06 -5.35 -8.41
CA SER A 280 17.24 -4.72 -7.80
C SER A 280 18.54 -5.51 -7.99
N GLN A 281 18.46 -6.84 -8.10
CA GLN A 281 19.62 -7.73 -8.24
C GLN A 281 19.97 -8.03 -9.69
N ILE A 282 18.95 -8.12 -10.56
CA ILE A 282 19.09 -8.50 -11.96
C ILE A 282 19.01 -7.25 -12.83
N SER A 283 20.11 -6.92 -13.50
CA SER A 283 20.20 -5.78 -14.44
C SER A 283 19.88 -6.16 -15.89
N ASP A 284 19.95 -7.45 -16.21
CA ASP A 284 19.61 -8.01 -17.52
C ASP A 284 18.09 -8.20 -17.61
N ASP A 285 17.44 -7.52 -18.54
CA ASP A 285 15.97 -7.48 -18.59
C ASP A 285 15.35 -8.77 -19.14
N ASP A 286 16.05 -9.53 -19.98
CA ASP A 286 15.58 -10.86 -20.42
C ASP A 286 15.59 -11.85 -19.26
N HIS A 287 16.63 -11.82 -18.42
CA HIS A 287 16.70 -12.64 -17.23
C HIS A 287 15.68 -12.19 -16.17
N LEU A 288 15.49 -10.88 -15.98
CA LEU A 288 14.44 -10.34 -15.11
C LEU A 288 13.05 -10.83 -15.57
N PHE A 289 12.76 -10.74 -16.86
CA PHE A 289 11.51 -11.22 -17.45
C PHE A 289 11.33 -12.72 -17.22
N ALA A 290 12.35 -13.53 -17.51
CA ALA A 290 12.29 -14.98 -17.32
C ALA A 290 11.99 -15.38 -15.87
N LEU A 291 12.61 -14.71 -14.89
CA LEU A 291 12.33 -14.95 -13.47
C LEU A 291 10.92 -14.49 -13.07
N SER A 292 10.48 -13.35 -13.56
CA SER A 292 9.14 -12.83 -13.26
C SER A 292 8.02 -13.72 -13.82
N ASN A 293 8.25 -14.39 -14.96
CA ASN A 293 7.29 -15.34 -15.53
C ASN A 293 6.93 -16.45 -14.53
N HIS A 294 7.89 -16.96 -13.76
CA HIS A 294 7.60 -17.99 -12.76
C HIS A 294 6.66 -17.51 -11.65
N ILE A 295 6.68 -16.21 -11.34
CA ILE A 295 5.76 -15.63 -10.36
C ILE A 295 4.35 -15.60 -10.96
N PHE A 296 4.19 -15.10 -12.18
CA PHE A 296 2.89 -15.04 -12.84
C PHE A 296 2.33 -16.44 -13.18
N ASP A 297 3.17 -17.39 -13.58
CA ASP A 297 2.79 -18.79 -13.77
C ASP A 297 2.28 -19.39 -12.45
N GLY A 298 2.97 -19.11 -11.33
CA GLY A 298 2.56 -19.57 -10.01
C GLY A 298 1.24 -18.95 -9.55
N LEU A 299 1.03 -17.66 -9.81
CA LEU A 299 -0.24 -16.98 -9.54
C LEU A 299 -1.36 -17.59 -10.40
N TYR A 300 -1.14 -17.73 -11.70
CA TYR A 300 -2.14 -18.25 -12.63
C TYR A 300 -2.53 -19.71 -12.32
N ALA A 301 -1.58 -20.54 -11.88
CA ALA A 301 -1.86 -21.93 -11.52
C ALA A 301 -2.67 -22.09 -10.22
N ASN A 302 -2.71 -21.07 -9.37
CA ASN A 302 -3.33 -21.13 -8.03
C ASN A 302 -4.61 -20.27 -7.91
N LEU A 303 -4.96 -19.48 -8.93
CA LEU A 303 -6.13 -18.59 -8.98
C LEU A 303 -7.21 -19.16 -9.91
#